data_AF-A0A8H5ZR37-F1
#
_entry.id   AF-A0A8H5ZR37-F1
#
_cell.length_a   1.000
_cell.length_b   1.000
_cell.length_c   1.000
_cell.angle_alpha   90.00
_cell.angle_beta   90.00
_cell.angle_gamma   90.00
#
_symmetry.space_group_name_H-M   'P 1'
#
loop_
_entity.id
_entity.type
_entity.pdbx_description
1 polymer ?
#
loop_
_entity_poly.entity_id
_entity_poly.type
_entity_poly.pdbx_seq_one_letter_code
_entity_poly.pdbx_strand_id
1 'polypeptide(L)'
;DDDGHRILPPAYARRPGFIFPLTPITNVGVDSVALDPNTPESIDILKQQTRTGLDHGQCQGLIAALTRGYDLIQGPPGTGKSYVGVKLVQALLEVKRKAELGPIVVICYTNHALNQFLKHLLDVGIQKIIRIGGRSQATELEGKNLRLVSKGIGKTRTESQTLGKSYDHLEDSTNLREDINAVHQEANRRALIQAEVVGITTTTLAHHIETLHRLGTKAIICEEVAEVMEAHVTSALMPGVEHFIQIGVIAN
;
A
#
# COMPACT_ATOMS: atom_id res chain seq x y z
N ASP A 1 26.27 16.09 -20.02
CA ASP A 1 25.07 15.48 -20.64
C ASP A 1 24.57 14.36 -19.74
N ASP A 2 23.77 14.72 -18.73
CA ASP A 2 23.32 13.83 -17.65
C ASP A 2 21.78 13.72 -17.60
N ASP A 3 21.13 13.82 -18.78
CA ASP A 3 19.66 13.89 -18.88
C ASP A 3 19.01 12.54 -19.21
N GLY A 4 19.77 11.44 -19.10
CA GLY A 4 19.33 10.09 -19.49
C GLY A 4 18.67 9.25 -18.39
N HIS A 5 18.72 9.65 -17.12
CA HIS A 5 18.39 8.76 -15.99
C HIS A 5 17.49 9.36 -14.90
N ARG A 6 16.79 10.49 -15.16
CA ARG A 6 15.85 11.03 -14.17
C ARG A 6 14.56 10.18 -14.15
N ILE A 7 14.32 9.47 -13.04
CA ILE A 7 13.06 8.80 -12.80
C ILE A 7 11.96 9.87 -12.72
N LEU A 8 11.02 9.83 -13.66
CA LEU A 8 9.90 10.74 -13.70
C LEU A 8 8.94 10.49 -12.53
N PRO A 9 8.13 11.47 -12.11
CA PRO A 9 7.03 11.27 -11.15
C PRO A 9 6.09 10.13 -11.55
N PRO A 10 5.30 9.55 -10.64
CA PRO A 10 4.28 8.57 -11.04
C PRO A 10 3.27 9.19 -12.03
N ALA A 11 2.76 8.41 -12.98
CA ALA A 11 2.01 8.94 -14.12
C ALA A 11 0.76 9.75 -13.70
N TYR A 12 0.06 9.34 -12.64
CA TYR A 12 -1.08 10.04 -12.07
C TYR A 12 -0.74 11.45 -11.56
N ALA A 13 0.54 11.69 -11.25
CA ALA A 13 1.06 12.94 -10.69
C ALA A 13 1.69 13.87 -11.71
N ARG A 14 1.78 13.46 -12.99
CA ARG A 14 2.34 14.26 -14.09
C ARG A 14 1.33 15.24 -14.71
N ARG A 15 0.06 15.21 -14.26
CA ARG A 15 -0.99 16.07 -14.79
C ARG A 15 -0.69 17.53 -14.39
N PRO A 16 -0.90 18.52 -15.29
CA PRO A 16 -0.70 19.94 -14.95
C PRO A 16 -1.46 20.35 -13.69
N GLY A 17 -0.79 21.06 -12.78
CA GLY A 17 -1.37 21.51 -11.51
C GLY A 17 -1.63 20.39 -10.50
N PHE A 18 -1.05 19.20 -10.69
CA PHE A 18 -1.04 18.18 -9.65
C PHE A 18 -0.15 18.60 -8.49
N ILE A 19 -0.62 18.42 -7.27
CA ILE A 19 0.11 18.71 -6.05
C ILE A 19 -0.17 17.60 -5.02
N PHE A 20 0.83 17.29 -4.20
CA PHE A 20 0.66 16.51 -2.97
C PHE A 20 0.46 17.46 -1.80
N PRO A 21 -0.73 17.54 -1.19
CA PRO A 21 -0.90 18.29 0.05
C PRO A 21 -0.18 17.54 1.18
N LEU A 22 0.74 18.22 1.85
CA LEU A 22 1.54 17.65 2.96
C LEU A 22 0.97 18.01 4.33
N THR A 23 -0.23 18.59 4.38
CA THR A 23 -0.91 18.94 5.65
C THR A 23 -1.10 17.74 6.59
N PRO A 24 -1.40 16.51 6.11
CA PRO A 24 -1.54 15.35 7.00
C PRO A 24 -0.26 14.93 7.74
N ILE A 25 0.91 15.41 7.28
CA ILE A 25 2.22 15.06 7.83
C ILE A 25 2.89 16.22 8.57
N THR A 26 2.26 17.39 8.60
CA THR A 26 2.78 18.57 9.32
C THR A 26 2.33 18.60 10.78
N ASN A 27 3.11 19.27 11.62
CA ASN A 27 2.79 19.60 12.99
C ASN A 27 1.51 20.48 13.05
N VAL A 28 0.76 20.34 14.14
CA VAL A 28 -0.48 21.09 14.34
C VAL A 28 -0.22 22.60 14.35
N GLY A 29 -1.04 23.36 13.64
CA GLY A 29 -0.96 24.84 13.59
C GLY A 29 0.04 25.39 12.58
N VAL A 30 0.62 24.55 11.72
CA VAL A 30 1.48 24.96 10.62
C VAL A 30 0.62 25.25 9.37
N ASP A 31 0.98 26.29 8.60
CA ASP A 31 0.31 26.62 7.34
C ASP A 31 0.28 25.42 6.38
N SER A 32 -0.66 25.42 5.43
CA SER A 32 -0.70 24.36 4.41
C SER A 32 0.60 24.32 3.59
N VAL A 33 1.11 23.12 3.37
CA VAL A 33 2.23 22.82 2.46
C VAL A 33 1.71 21.96 1.33
N ALA A 34 2.20 22.23 0.13
CA ALA A 34 2.05 21.34 -0.99
C ALA A 34 3.40 21.11 -1.70
N LEU A 35 3.56 19.94 -2.30
CA LEU A 35 4.67 19.56 -3.15
C LEU A 35 4.17 19.40 -4.60
N ASP A 36 4.74 20.14 -5.53
CA ASP A 36 4.59 19.84 -6.97
C ASP A 36 5.66 18.81 -7.36
N PRO A 37 5.27 17.58 -7.74
CA PRO A 37 6.22 16.54 -8.07
C PRO A 37 6.98 16.78 -9.38
N ASN A 38 6.52 17.70 -10.23
CA ASN A 38 7.17 18.04 -11.50
C ASN A 38 8.21 19.16 -11.33
N THR A 39 8.20 19.87 -10.20
CA THR A 39 9.21 20.88 -9.82
C THR A 39 9.68 20.69 -8.37
N PRO A 40 10.30 19.54 -8.03
CA PRO A 40 10.69 19.21 -6.67
C PRO A 40 11.65 20.23 -6.03
N GLU A 41 12.51 20.85 -6.84
CA GLU A 41 13.46 21.88 -6.40
C GLU A 41 12.81 23.13 -5.77
N SER A 42 11.50 23.31 -5.98
CA SER A 42 10.74 24.40 -5.35
C SER A 42 10.50 24.20 -3.85
N ILE A 43 10.66 22.97 -3.32
CA ILE A 43 10.43 22.69 -1.91
C ILE A 43 11.69 22.94 -1.08
N ASP A 44 11.54 23.79 -0.06
CA ASP A 44 12.60 24.05 0.92
C ASP A 44 12.62 22.94 1.98
N ILE A 45 13.59 22.03 1.87
CA ILE A 45 13.77 20.88 2.77
C ILE A 45 13.94 21.33 4.23
N LEU A 46 14.67 22.42 4.49
CA LEU A 46 14.90 22.90 5.85
C LEU A 46 13.60 23.39 6.49
N LYS A 47 12.73 24.04 5.71
CA LYS A 47 11.37 24.38 6.16
C LYS A 47 10.51 23.13 6.37
N GLN A 48 10.69 22.06 5.60
CA GLN A 48 9.92 20.83 5.82
C GLN A 48 10.31 20.12 7.11
N GLN A 49 11.59 20.16 7.50
CA GLN A 49 12.04 19.55 8.76
C GLN A 49 11.32 20.15 9.98
N THR A 50 11.27 21.49 10.06
CA THR A 50 10.59 22.19 11.16
C THR A 50 9.08 21.97 11.16
N ARG A 51 8.49 21.82 9.97
CA ARG A 51 7.04 21.66 9.80
C ARG A 51 6.54 20.24 10.03
N THR A 52 7.34 19.21 9.83
CA THR A 52 6.91 17.80 9.88
C THR A 52 7.50 17.02 11.06
N GLY A 53 8.56 17.56 11.70
CA GLY A 53 9.33 16.83 12.70
C GLY A 53 10.21 15.71 12.13
N LEU A 54 10.30 15.60 10.79
CA LEU A 54 11.23 14.70 10.12
C LEU A 54 12.64 15.30 10.14
N ASP A 55 13.65 14.44 10.29
CA ASP A 55 15.04 14.85 10.08
C ASP A 55 15.33 15.11 8.59
N HIS A 56 16.56 15.57 8.30
CA HIS A 56 16.95 15.94 6.95
C HIS A 56 16.86 14.78 5.96
N GLY A 57 17.37 13.61 6.33
CA GLY A 57 17.38 12.42 5.48
C GLY A 57 15.98 11.87 5.27
N GLN A 58 15.14 11.93 6.30
CA GLN A 58 13.73 11.54 6.23
C GLN A 58 12.93 12.45 5.29
N CYS A 59 13.12 13.78 5.38
CA CYS A 59 12.53 14.74 4.44
C CYS A 59 12.98 14.47 3.01
N GLN A 60 14.27 14.26 2.80
CA GLN A 60 14.83 13.94 1.48
C GLN A 60 14.22 12.66 0.91
N GLY A 61 14.17 11.59 1.69
CA GLY A 61 13.58 10.32 1.28
C GLY A 61 12.09 10.44 0.96
N LEU A 62 11.33 11.19 1.75
CA LEU A 62 9.91 11.41 1.47
C LEU A 62 9.67 12.22 0.18
N ILE A 63 10.43 13.29 -0.03
CA ILE A 63 10.31 14.12 -1.23
C ILE A 63 10.74 13.33 -2.47
N ALA A 64 11.84 12.57 -2.37
CA ALA A 64 12.31 11.70 -3.45
C ALA A 64 11.24 10.66 -3.82
N ALA A 65 10.65 9.98 -2.82
CA ALA A 65 9.57 9.04 -3.06
C ALA A 65 8.36 9.71 -3.73
N LEU A 66 7.89 10.86 -3.23
CA LEU A 66 6.73 11.54 -3.84
C LEU A 66 6.98 12.10 -5.25
N THR A 67 8.24 12.26 -5.67
CA THR A 67 8.62 12.90 -6.95
C THR A 67 9.14 11.92 -7.98
N ARG A 68 9.21 10.63 -7.65
CA ARG A 68 9.71 9.57 -8.52
C ARG A 68 8.70 8.42 -8.57
N GLY A 69 8.40 7.91 -9.76
CA GLY A 69 7.56 6.72 -9.92
C GLY A 69 8.20 5.45 -9.34
N TYR A 70 9.51 5.47 -9.12
CA TYR A 70 10.26 4.46 -8.38
C TYR A 70 11.28 5.14 -7.48
N ASP A 71 11.34 4.75 -6.21
CA ASP A 71 12.39 5.23 -5.30
C ASP A 71 12.75 4.15 -4.26
N LEU A 72 13.98 4.24 -3.75
CA LEU A 72 14.50 3.38 -2.71
C LEU A 72 14.95 4.23 -1.52
N ILE A 73 14.19 4.16 -0.43
CA ILE A 73 14.52 4.82 0.84
C ILE A 73 15.38 3.87 1.66
N GLN A 74 16.65 4.22 1.81
CA GLN A 74 17.66 3.45 2.52
C GLN A 74 18.27 4.22 3.70
N GLY A 75 18.68 3.48 4.72
CA GLY A 75 19.37 4.05 5.88
C GLY A 75 19.67 3.01 6.96
N PRO A 76 20.59 3.30 7.90
CA PRO A 76 20.96 2.39 9.00
C PRO A 76 19.76 1.91 9.85
N PRO A 77 19.85 0.80 10.59
CA PRO A 77 18.82 0.38 11.54
C PRO A 77 18.46 1.51 12.53
N GLY A 78 17.18 1.62 12.91
CA GLY A 78 16.73 2.62 13.90
C GLY A 78 16.55 4.06 13.40
N THR A 79 16.79 4.36 12.11
CA THR A 79 16.69 5.72 11.54
C THR A 79 15.27 6.18 11.16
N GLY A 80 14.23 5.48 11.62
CA GLY A 80 12.84 5.89 11.37
C GLY A 80 12.34 5.72 9.93
N LYS A 81 12.94 4.83 9.12
CA LYS A 81 12.49 4.56 7.74
C LYS A 81 11.02 4.15 7.65
N SER A 82 10.57 3.27 8.55
CA SER A 82 9.15 2.89 8.64
C SER A 82 8.24 4.08 8.96
N TYR A 83 8.75 5.06 9.72
CA TYR A 83 8.03 6.30 9.99
C TYR A 83 7.89 7.15 8.71
N VAL A 84 8.92 7.21 7.86
CA VAL A 84 8.82 7.84 6.54
C VAL A 84 7.78 7.13 5.66
N GLY A 85 7.74 5.80 5.68
CA GLY A 85 6.71 5.02 4.98
C GLY A 85 5.30 5.36 5.44
N VAL A 86 5.08 5.53 6.75
CA VAL A 86 3.80 5.99 7.30
C VAL A 86 3.44 7.40 6.76
N LYS A 87 4.39 8.34 6.74
CA LYS A 87 4.16 9.70 6.19
C LYS A 87 3.86 9.67 4.69
N LEU A 88 4.53 8.80 3.94
CA LEU A 88 4.26 8.58 2.53
C LEU A 88 2.82 8.09 2.33
N VAL A 89 2.36 7.09 3.09
CA VAL A 89 0.97 6.62 3.01
C VAL A 89 -0.02 7.76 3.33
N GLN A 90 0.23 8.55 4.37
CA GLN A 90 -0.63 9.70 4.70
C GLN A 90 -0.74 10.69 3.52
N ALA A 91 0.38 11.05 2.88
CA ALA A 91 0.40 11.95 1.73
C ALA A 91 -0.30 11.36 0.49
N LEU A 92 -0.11 10.05 0.23
CA LEU A 92 -0.76 9.36 -0.89
C LEU A 92 -2.28 9.23 -0.70
N LEU A 93 -2.75 8.98 0.53
CA LEU A 93 -4.17 8.88 0.83
C LEU A 93 -4.92 10.20 0.60
N GLU A 94 -4.26 11.34 0.82
CA GLU A 94 -4.83 12.67 0.56
C GLU A 94 -5.21 12.86 -0.92
N VAL A 95 -4.41 12.31 -1.83
CA VAL A 95 -4.67 12.39 -3.28
C VAL A 95 -5.40 11.17 -3.84
N LYS A 96 -5.68 10.14 -3.02
CA LYS A 96 -6.20 8.83 -3.47
C LYS A 96 -7.38 8.92 -4.41
N ARG A 97 -8.37 9.76 -4.09
CA ARG A 97 -9.58 9.93 -4.92
C ARG A 97 -9.27 10.64 -6.24
N LYS A 98 -8.56 11.77 -6.21
CA LYS A 98 -8.24 12.58 -7.40
C LYS A 98 -7.31 11.83 -8.37
N ALA A 99 -6.40 11.02 -7.84
CA ALA A 99 -5.45 10.22 -8.61
C ALA A 99 -5.96 8.80 -8.94
N GLU A 100 -7.14 8.42 -8.43
CA GLU A 100 -7.73 7.08 -8.60
C GLU A 100 -6.73 5.98 -8.23
N LEU A 101 -6.08 6.08 -7.07
CA LEU A 101 -4.95 5.20 -6.72
C LEU A 101 -5.33 3.74 -6.45
N GLY A 102 -6.63 3.45 -6.29
CA GLY A 102 -7.08 2.22 -5.65
C GLY A 102 -6.59 2.11 -4.20
N PRO A 103 -6.67 0.92 -3.58
CA PRO A 103 -6.01 0.67 -2.30
C PRO A 103 -4.48 0.75 -2.45
N ILE A 104 -3.80 1.40 -1.49
CA ILE A 104 -2.34 1.37 -1.43
C ILE A 104 -1.93 0.00 -0.91
N VAL A 105 -1.06 -0.70 -1.64
CA VAL A 105 -0.62 -2.04 -1.23
C VAL A 105 0.72 -1.93 -0.50
N VAL A 106 0.77 -2.45 0.72
CA VAL A 106 1.99 -2.54 1.54
C VAL A 106 2.43 -3.99 1.56
N ILE A 107 3.64 -4.25 1.10
CA ILE A 107 4.25 -5.57 1.03
C ILE A 107 5.41 -5.61 2.03
N CYS A 108 5.41 -6.58 2.92
CA CYS A 108 6.51 -6.78 3.87
C CYS A 108 7.10 -8.18 3.75
N TYR A 109 8.38 -8.35 4.09
CA TYR A 109 9.00 -9.67 4.11
C TYR A 109 8.44 -10.56 5.24
N THR A 110 8.34 -10.03 6.45
CA THR A 110 7.87 -10.77 7.63
C THR A 110 6.47 -10.37 8.08
N ASN A 111 5.77 -11.29 8.76
CA ASN A 111 4.51 -10.97 9.43
C ASN A 111 4.70 -9.93 10.56
N HIS A 112 5.86 -9.93 11.21
CA HIS A 112 6.16 -8.99 12.30
C HIS A 112 6.24 -7.56 11.77
N ALA A 113 7.04 -7.35 10.72
CA ALA A 113 7.17 -6.08 10.01
C ALA A 113 5.82 -5.56 9.51
N LEU A 114 5.05 -6.44 8.86
CA LEU A 114 3.72 -6.10 8.38
C LEU A 114 2.82 -5.64 9.52
N ASN A 115 2.80 -6.37 10.63
CA ASN A 115 1.96 -6.01 11.76
C ASN A 115 2.38 -4.65 12.35
N GLN A 116 3.68 -4.42 12.52
CA GLN A 116 4.20 -3.18 13.07
C GLN A 116 3.88 -1.99 12.16
N PHE A 117 4.09 -2.12 10.85
CA PHE A 117 3.78 -1.06 9.89
C PHE A 117 2.29 -0.71 9.91
N LEU A 118 1.41 -1.72 9.86
CA LEU A 118 -0.04 -1.51 9.90
C LEU A 118 -0.51 -0.89 11.24
N LYS A 119 0.15 -1.21 12.37
CA LYS A 119 -0.12 -0.55 13.66
C LYS A 119 0.19 0.94 13.59
N HIS A 120 1.37 1.30 13.09
CA HIS A 120 1.72 2.73 12.96
C HIS A 120 0.74 3.49 12.05
N LEU A 121 0.18 2.83 11.03
CA LEU A 121 -0.90 3.42 10.22
C LEU A 121 -2.19 3.65 11.04
N LEU A 122 -2.57 2.69 11.88
CA LEU A 122 -3.71 2.86 12.80
C LEU A 122 -3.48 4.00 13.79
N ASP A 123 -2.26 4.12 14.34
CA ASP A 123 -1.88 5.15 15.31
C ASP A 123 -2.01 6.57 14.73
N VAL A 124 -1.78 6.74 13.42
CA VAL A 124 -1.98 8.01 12.71
C VAL A 124 -3.40 8.17 12.13
N GLY A 125 -4.33 7.29 12.50
CA GLY A 125 -5.75 7.42 12.17
C GLY A 125 -6.21 6.75 10.87
N ILE A 126 -5.36 5.97 10.20
CA ILE A 126 -5.74 5.25 8.97
C ILE A 126 -6.44 3.95 9.37
N GLN A 127 -7.76 3.93 9.31
CA GLN A 127 -8.56 2.84 9.89
C GLN A 127 -9.02 1.79 8.87
N LYS A 128 -9.19 2.12 7.59
CA LYS A 128 -9.70 1.15 6.59
C LYS A 128 -8.58 0.28 6.04
N ILE A 129 -7.95 -0.47 6.92
CA ILE A 129 -6.84 -1.37 6.60
C ILE A 129 -7.37 -2.81 6.47
N ILE A 130 -6.90 -3.53 5.45
CA ILE A 130 -7.08 -4.98 5.35
C ILE A 130 -5.72 -5.66 5.34
N ARG A 131 -5.55 -6.67 6.20
CA ARG A 131 -4.36 -7.52 6.25
C ARG A 131 -4.64 -8.88 5.59
N ILE A 132 -3.80 -9.25 4.63
CA ILE A 132 -3.79 -10.57 3.97
C ILE A 132 -2.66 -11.40 4.57
N GLY A 133 -2.98 -12.61 5.01
CA GLY A 133 -2.01 -13.56 5.56
C GLY A 133 -2.56 -14.38 6.72
N GLY A 134 -1.68 -15.15 7.37
CA GLY A 134 -2.00 -15.97 8.53
C GLY A 134 -2.52 -15.15 9.73
N ARG A 135 -2.94 -15.81 10.82
CA ARG A 135 -3.44 -15.10 12.01
C ARG A 135 -2.35 -14.14 12.54
N SER A 136 -2.73 -12.90 12.82
CA SER A 136 -1.87 -11.97 13.58
C SER A 136 -2.05 -12.26 15.05
N GLN A 137 -0.99 -12.10 15.86
CA GLN A 137 -1.09 -12.08 17.31
C GLN A 137 -1.28 -10.66 17.86
N ALA A 138 -1.28 -9.64 16.98
CA ALA A 138 -1.54 -8.26 17.36
C ALA A 138 -3.05 -8.03 17.54
N THR A 139 -3.47 -7.68 18.75
CA THR A 139 -4.87 -7.39 19.11
C THR A 139 -5.41 -6.16 18.38
N GLU A 140 -4.57 -5.17 18.10
CA GLU A 140 -4.93 -3.93 17.39
C GLU A 140 -5.32 -4.18 15.93
N LEU A 141 -4.88 -5.31 15.36
CA LEU A 141 -5.22 -5.76 14.01
C LEU A 141 -6.38 -6.76 14.00
N GLU A 142 -7.02 -6.99 15.14
CA GLU A 142 -8.23 -7.81 15.21
C GLU A 142 -9.32 -7.22 14.32
N GLY A 143 -10.04 -8.09 13.61
CA GLY A 143 -11.05 -7.68 12.64
C GLY A 143 -10.50 -7.06 11.34
N LYS A 144 -9.19 -6.83 11.19
CA LYS A 144 -8.59 -6.32 9.93
C LYS A 144 -8.17 -7.45 8.96
N ASN A 145 -8.19 -8.72 9.38
CA ASN A 145 -7.79 -9.84 8.52
C ASN A 145 -8.84 -10.07 7.42
N LEU A 146 -8.39 -10.19 6.15
CA LEU A 146 -9.27 -10.40 5.00
C LEU A 146 -10.28 -11.54 5.21
N ARG A 147 -9.86 -12.66 5.81
CA ARG A 147 -10.74 -13.82 6.06
C ARG A 147 -11.89 -13.53 7.02
N LEU A 148 -11.73 -12.54 7.90
CA LEU A 148 -12.79 -12.09 8.81
C LEU A 148 -13.65 -11.04 8.13
N VAL A 149 -13.00 -10.04 7.50
CA VAL A 149 -13.69 -8.93 6.83
C VAL A 149 -14.60 -9.45 5.71
N SER A 150 -14.12 -10.35 4.86
CA SER A 150 -14.90 -10.86 3.72
C SER A 150 -16.09 -11.71 4.11
N LYS A 151 -16.07 -12.34 5.30
CA LYS A 151 -17.25 -13.03 5.86
C LYS A 151 -18.36 -12.07 6.28
N GLY A 152 -18.00 -10.85 6.66
CA GLY A 152 -18.96 -9.79 6.98
C GLY A 152 -19.58 -9.14 5.74
N ILE A 153 -19.01 -9.38 4.55
CA ILE A 153 -19.57 -8.85 3.30
C ILE A 153 -20.74 -9.73 2.87
N GLY A 154 -21.91 -9.10 2.77
CA GLY A 154 -23.13 -9.75 2.30
C GLY A 154 -22.93 -10.38 0.93
N LYS A 155 -23.36 -11.64 0.82
CA LYS A 155 -23.41 -12.35 -0.45
C LYS A 155 -24.50 -11.75 -1.31
N THR A 156 -24.25 -11.63 -2.61
CA THR A 156 -25.30 -11.28 -3.58
C THR A 156 -26.31 -12.41 -3.69
N ARG A 157 -27.47 -12.12 -4.29
CA ARG A 157 -28.50 -13.13 -4.56
C ARG A 157 -27.93 -14.25 -5.44
N THR A 158 -27.18 -13.89 -6.47
CA THR A 158 -26.54 -14.84 -7.38
C THR A 158 -25.53 -15.73 -6.64
N GLU A 159 -24.64 -15.15 -5.83
CA GLU A 159 -23.67 -15.92 -5.02
C GLU A 159 -24.36 -16.86 -4.03
N SER A 160 -25.47 -16.41 -3.42
CA SER A 160 -26.25 -17.22 -2.48
C SER A 160 -26.91 -18.41 -3.19
N GLN A 161 -27.43 -18.19 -4.40
CA GLN A 161 -28.00 -19.24 -5.23
C GLN A 161 -26.94 -20.21 -5.75
N THR A 162 -25.79 -19.71 -6.21
CA THR A 162 -24.67 -20.56 -6.64
C THR A 162 -24.23 -21.47 -5.52
N LEU A 163 -23.96 -20.93 -4.32
CA LEU A 163 -23.59 -21.76 -3.18
C LEU A 163 -24.65 -22.80 -2.81
N GLY A 164 -25.94 -22.42 -2.81
CA GLY A 164 -27.03 -23.36 -2.54
C GLY A 164 -27.03 -24.54 -3.51
N LYS A 165 -26.92 -24.26 -4.81
CA LYS A 165 -26.84 -25.30 -5.84
C LYS A 165 -25.60 -26.18 -5.68
N SER A 166 -24.44 -25.58 -5.40
CA SER A 166 -23.22 -26.35 -5.22
C SER A 166 -23.35 -27.30 -4.01
N TYR A 167 -23.97 -26.88 -2.90
CA TYR A 167 -24.23 -27.77 -1.75
C TYR A 167 -25.25 -28.88 -2.02
N ASP A 168 -26.22 -28.64 -2.91
CA ASP A 168 -27.21 -29.66 -3.31
C ASP A 168 -26.61 -30.74 -4.22
N HIS A 169 -25.52 -30.42 -4.94
CA HIS A 169 -24.80 -31.33 -5.84
C HIS A 169 -23.52 -31.88 -5.20
N LEU A 170 -23.66 -32.64 -4.10
CA LEU A 170 -22.55 -33.30 -3.39
C LEU A 170 -21.79 -34.37 -4.22
N GLU A 171 -22.30 -34.73 -5.40
CA GLU A 171 -21.80 -35.84 -6.22
C GLU A 171 -20.54 -35.50 -7.03
N ASP A 172 -20.18 -34.22 -7.21
CA ASP A 172 -18.99 -33.79 -7.96
C ASP A 172 -18.13 -32.79 -7.17
N SER A 173 -17.13 -33.30 -6.44
CA SER A 173 -16.37 -32.51 -5.46
C SER A 173 -15.50 -31.39 -6.05
N THR A 174 -15.15 -31.45 -7.33
CA THR A 174 -14.29 -30.48 -8.03
C THR A 174 -15.06 -29.21 -8.41
N ASN A 175 -16.20 -29.36 -9.11
CA ASN A 175 -17.05 -28.23 -9.51
C ASN A 175 -17.58 -27.47 -8.28
N LEU A 176 -17.92 -28.20 -7.22
CA LEU A 176 -18.30 -27.65 -5.92
C LEU A 176 -17.22 -26.71 -5.35
N ARG A 177 -15.95 -27.14 -5.38
CA ARG A 177 -14.83 -26.38 -4.83
C ARG A 177 -14.55 -25.12 -5.66
N GLU A 178 -14.69 -25.19 -6.98
CA GLU A 178 -14.46 -24.07 -7.88
C GLU A 178 -15.51 -22.97 -7.68
N ASP A 179 -16.79 -23.32 -7.66
CA ASP A 179 -17.90 -22.38 -7.42
C ASP A 179 -17.77 -21.69 -6.05
N ILE A 180 -17.50 -22.48 -5.00
CA ILE A 180 -17.29 -21.96 -3.65
C ILE A 180 -16.10 -20.98 -3.64
N ASN A 181 -14.99 -21.35 -4.28
CA ASN A 181 -13.81 -20.49 -4.33
C ASN A 181 -14.10 -19.20 -5.11
N ALA A 182 -14.80 -19.26 -6.24
CA ALA A 182 -15.18 -18.08 -7.02
C ALA A 182 -16.03 -17.09 -6.19
N VAL A 183 -17.03 -17.60 -5.45
CA VAL A 183 -17.86 -16.77 -4.56
C VAL A 183 -17.01 -16.15 -3.44
N HIS A 184 -16.08 -16.90 -2.85
CA HIS A 184 -15.17 -16.37 -1.84
C HIS A 184 -14.21 -15.31 -2.39
N GLN A 185 -13.69 -15.49 -3.60
CA GLN A 185 -12.82 -14.52 -4.26
C GLN A 185 -13.54 -13.22 -4.54
N GLU A 186 -14.81 -13.27 -4.96
CA GLU A 186 -15.58 -12.05 -5.21
C GLU A 186 -15.93 -11.29 -3.92
N ALA A 187 -16.24 -12.00 -2.83
CA ALA A 187 -16.38 -11.38 -1.51
C ALA A 187 -15.06 -10.74 -1.03
N ASN A 188 -13.93 -11.42 -1.22
CA ASN A 188 -12.61 -10.88 -0.91
C ASN A 188 -12.31 -9.62 -1.74
N ARG A 189 -12.58 -9.65 -3.05
CA ARG A 189 -12.37 -8.51 -3.96
C ARG A 189 -13.16 -7.29 -3.51
N ARG A 190 -14.44 -7.48 -3.16
CA ARG A 190 -15.30 -6.40 -2.65
C ARG A 190 -14.77 -5.81 -1.33
N ALA A 191 -14.22 -6.63 -0.44
CA ALA A 191 -13.57 -6.15 0.78
C ALA A 191 -12.35 -5.29 0.48
N LEU A 192 -11.47 -5.81 -0.38
CA LEU A 192 -10.20 -5.16 -0.71
C LEU A 192 -10.38 -3.82 -1.42
N ILE A 193 -11.36 -3.69 -2.31
CA ILE A 193 -11.66 -2.42 -3.00
C ILE A 193 -12.07 -1.31 -2.02
N GLN A 194 -12.73 -1.66 -0.91
CA GLN A 194 -13.17 -0.69 0.09
C GLN A 194 -12.04 -0.25 1.04
N ALA A 195 -10.88 -0.91 1.00
CA ALA A 195 -9.74 -0.58 1.84
C ALA A 195 -9.03 0.70 1.39
N GLU A 196 -8.48 1.43 2.35
CA GLU A 196 -7.46 2.46 2.15
C GLU A 196 -6.12 1.83 1.86
N VAL A 197 -5.74 0.85 2.69
CA VAL A 197 -4.46 0.14 2.63
C VAL A 197 -4.70 -1.36 2.70
N VAL A 198 -4.00 -2.11 1.85
CA VAL A 198 -3.94 -3.57 1.88
C VAL A 198 -2.53 -3.99 2.25
N GLY A 199 -2.36 -4.58 3.42
CA GLY A 199 -1.09 -5.13 3.88
C GLY A 199 -0.96 -6.62 3.59
N ILE A 200 0.15 -7.07 3.03
CA ILE A 200 0.41 -8.47 2.67
C ILE A 200 1.89 -8.82 2.86
N THR A 201 2.19 -10.09 3.11
CA THR A 201 3.60 -10.56 3.11
C THR A 201 4.04 -11.02 1.73
N THR A 202 5.33 -10.93 1.40
CA THR A 202 5.89 -11.47 0.14
C THR A 202 5.49 -12.95 -0.07
N THR A 203 5.54 -13.74 0.99
CA THR A 203 5.15 -15.17 0.99
C THR A 203 3.68 -15.42 0.67
N THR A 204 2.79 -14.47 0.95
CA THR A 204 1.34 -14.62 0.71
C THR A 204 0.87 -13.93 -0.56
N LEU A 205 1.71 -13.06 -1.13
CA LEU A 205 1.47 -12.32 -2.36
C LEU A 205 1.18 -13.24 -3.56
N ALA A 206 1.96 -14.31 -3.73
CA ALA A 206 1.82 -15.23 -4.86
C ALA A 206 0.41 -15.83 -4.96
N HIS A 207 -0.25 -16.07 -3.82
CA HIS A 207 -1.61 -16.63 -3.78
C HIS A 207 -2.72 -15.60 -4.05
N HIS A 208 -2.41 -14.30 -4.09
CA HIS A 208 -3.39 -13.22 -4.20
C HIS A 208 -3.12 -12.28 -5.38
N ILE A 209 -2.07 -12.54 -6.18
CA ILE A 209 -1.64 -11.68 -7.28
C ILE A 209 -2.79 -11.33 -8.24
N GLU A 210 -3.61 -12.31 -8.62
CA GLU A 210 -4.73 -12.11 -9.55
C GLU A 210 -5.82 -11.22 -8.96
N THR A 211 -6.12 -11.39 -7.66
CA THR A 211 -7.08 -10.55 -6.96
C THR A 211 -6.55 -9.13 -6.78
N LEU A 212 -5.26 -8.97 -6.50
CA LEU A 212 -4.61 -7.66 -6.37
C LEU A 212 -4.55 -6.91 -7.71
N HIS A 213 -4.30 -7.60 -8.83
CA HIS A 213 -4.35 -7.02 -10.18
C HIS A 213 -5.70 -6.36 -10.48
N ARG A 214 -6.79 -6.90 -9.92
CA ARG A 214 -8.15 -6.38 -10.11
C ARG A 214 -8.52 -5.22 -9.19
N LEU A 215 -7.65 -4.80 -8.28
CA LEU A 215 -7.93 -3.69 -7.36
C LEU A 215 -7.68 -2.31 -7.98
N GLY A 216 -6.99 -2.25 -9.14
CA GLY A 216 -6.62 -0.99 -9.76
C GLY A 216 -5.61 -0.20 -8.91
N THR A 217 -4.77 -0.89 -8.14
CA THR A 217 -3.72 -0.27 -7.32
C THR A 217 -2.68 0.40 -8.22
N LYS A 218 -2.43 1.68 -7.97
CA LYS A 218 -1.35 2.44 -8.64
C LYS A 218 -0.11 2.63 -7.78
N ALA A 219 -0.23 2.48 -6.46
CA ALA A 219 0.84 2.73 -5.50
C ALA A 219 1.13 1.48 -4.65
N ILE A 220 2.40 1.06 -4.65
CA ILE A 220 2.92 -0.04 -3.83
C ILE A 220 4.08 0.45 -2.98
N ILE A 221 4.08 0.02 -1.71
CA ILE A 221 5.18 0.24 -0.78
C ILE A 221 5.71 -1.12 -0.33
N CYS A 222 7.01 -1.33 -0.51
CA CYS A 222 7.73 -2.52 -0.13
C CYS A 222 8.61 -2.21 1.09
N GLU A 223 8.22 -2.70 2.26
CA GLU A 223 8.89 -2.43 3.54
C GLU A 223 9.73 -3.64 3.95
N GLU A 224 10.96 -3.38 4.40
CA GLU A 224 11.94 -4.40 4.84
C GLU A 224 12.29 -5.41 3.74
N VAL A 225 12.32 -4.94 2.49
CA VAL A 225 12.89 -5.72 1.38
C VAL A 225 14.40 -5.49 1.41
N ALA A 226 15.16 -6.58 1.57
CA ALA A 226 16.61 -6.54 1.42
C ALA A 226 16.97 -6.03 0.02
N GLU A 227 18.22 -5.57 -0.20
CA GLU A 227 18.66 -5.01 -1.48
C GLU A 227 18.43 -5.94 -2.70
N VAL A 228 18.21 -7.22 -2.44
CA VAL A 228 17.77 -8.19 -3.46
C VAL A 228 16.25 -8.14 -3.59
N MET A 229 15.77 -7.51 -4.67
CA MET A 229 14.38 -7.62 -5.10
C MET A 229 14.07 -9.09 -5.44
N GLU A 230 13.38 -9.80 -4.53
CA GLU A 230 12.99 -11.19 -4.77
C GLU A 230 12.04 -11.31 -5.98
N ALA A 231 12.05 -12.46 -6.65
CA ALA A 231 11.14 -12.74 -7.77
C ALA A 231 9.66 -12.49 -7.44
N HIS A 232 9.26 -12.64 -6.16
CA HIS A 232 7.92 -12.35 -5.67
C HIS A 232 7.60 -10.84 -5.64
N VAL A 233 8.59 -9.97 -5.42
CA VAL A 233 8.39 -8.52 -5.47
C VAL A 233 8.30 -8.06 -6.93
N THR A 234 9.07 -8.69 -7.82
CA THR A 234 8.93 -8.48 -9.27
C THR A 234 7.56 -8.90 -9.79
N SER A 235 6.98 -9.98 -9.26
CA SER A 235 5.60 -10.36 -9.59
C SER A 235 4.56 -9.39 -9.01
N ALA A 236 4.94 -8.58 -8.01
CA ALA A 236 4.13 -7.46 -7.52
C ALA A 236 4.14 -6.24 -8.44
N LEU A 237 4.91 -6.22 -9.55
CA LEU A 237 4.78 -5.21 -10.61
C LEU A 237 3.48 -5.45 -11.38
N MET A 238 2.37 -5.24 -10.67
CA MET A 238 1.03 -5.46 -11.17
C MET A 238 0.76 -4.53 -12.35
N PRO A 239 -0.02 -4.95 -13.35
CA PRO A 239 -0.47 -4.06 -14.41
C PRO A 239 -1.15 -2.82 -13.81
N GLY A 240 -0.65 -1.63 -14.14
CA GLY A 240 -1.21 -0.35 -13.66
C GLY A 240 -0.52 0.26 -12.44
N VAL A 241 0.53 -0.37 -11.89
CA VAL A 241 1.38 0.27 -10.88
C VAL A 241 2.15 1.41 -11.54
N GLU A 242 2.02 2.61 -10.96
CA GLU A 242 2.66 3.83 -11.45
C GLU A 242 3.67 4.39 -10.43
N HIS A 243 3.55 3.96 -9.16
CA HIS A 243 4.35 4.43 -8.05
C HIS A 243 4.78 3.25 -7.16
N PHE A 244 6.08 2.97 -7.13
CA PHE A 244 6.64 1.82 -6.42
C PHE A 244 7.78 2.27 -5.52
N ILE A 245 7.58 2.20 -4.21
CA ILE A 245 8.56 2.68 -3.24
C ILE A 245 9.09 1.51 -2.42
N GLN A 246 10.41 1.36 -2.36
CA GLN A 246 11.07 0.41 -1.48
C GLN A 246 11.63 1.14 -0.26
N ILE A 247 11.47 0.53 0.91
CA ILE A 247 11.95 1.03 2.20
C ILE A 247 12.79 -0.09 2.83
N GLY A 248 14.10 0.11 2.86
CA GLY A 248 15.05 -0.95 3.19
C GLY A 248 16.20 -0.49 4.08
N VAL A 249 16.89 -1.43 4.70
CA VAL A 249 18.12 -1.18 5.47
C VAL A 249 19.31 -1.43 4.54
N ILE A 250 20.37 -0.62 4.65
CA ILE A 250 21.65 -0.91 4.00
C ILE A 250 22.29 -2.06 4.78
N ALA A 251 22.51 -3.21 4.14
CA ALA A 251 23.31 -4.27 4.73
C ALA A 251 24.79 -3.90 4.52
N ASN A 252 25.56 -3.80 5.60
CA ASN A 252 27.01 -3.61 5.52
C ASN A 252 27.72 -4.85 4.95
#